data_AF-A0A1F9MRI1-F1
#
_entry.id   AF-A0A1F9MRI1-F1
#
_cell.length_a   1.000
_cell.length_b   1.000
_cell.length_c   1.000
_cell.angle_alpha   90.00
_cell.angle_beta   90.00
_cell.angle_gamma   90.00
#
_symmetry.space_group_name_H-M   'P 1'
#
loop_
_entity.id
_entity.type
_entity.pdbx_description
1 polymer ?
#
loop_
_entity_poly.entity_id
_entity_poly.type
_entity_poly.pdbx_seq_one_letter_code
_entity_poly.pdbx_strand_id
1 'polypeptide(L)'
;MANYYVQIDGKKYDRALLDAAQEATQKPRDGRISVADATKLANLALDAKRGQGENYTAIERDTVARIRENTKWTAAADRAFLERIPDAPSLKPWQIVGSGKTLTARLSPILKSHGVPNLLVQIKEAEVAAQQAIYGGSVGIEQAVDQALASFLHDGDRSDSPLMMATEIIAGDGSLNGFTNPEEAVKDLLNRSASLLQLVGRQDMIREPSERPDRVFPPEDGEQLDANWLFALHLDFSDVLHWAIVDRNGLRPTYNYGFN
;
A
#
# COMPACT_ATOMS: atom_id res chain seq x y z
N MET A 1 -45.12 4.42 12.25
CA MET A 1 -43.78 4.14 12.82
C MET A 1 -42.80 4.05 11.67
N ALA A 2 -41.69 4.80 11.69
CA ALA A 2 -40.68 4.69 10.63
C ALA A 2 -40.07 3.28 10.66
N ASN A 3 -39.97 2.61 9.51
CA ASN A 3 -39.38 1.29 9.42
C ASN A 3 -37.85 1.42 9.52
N TYR A 4 -37.29 0.99 10.66
CA TYR A 4 -35.85 1.05 10.97
C TYR A 4 -34.97 0.32 9.95
N TYR A 5 -35.52 -0.64 9.21
CA TYR A 5 -34.77 -1.42 8.23
C TYR A 5 -35.30 -1.24 6.80
N VAL A 6 -34.39 -1.38 5.84
CA VAL A 6 -34.69 -1.50 4.41
C VAL A 6 -34.40 -2.93 3.99
N GLN A 7 -35.26 -3.54 3.18
CA GLN A 7 -34.92 -4.79 2.50
C GLN A 7 -34.50 -4.47 1.07
N ILE A 8 -33.32 -4.95 0.69
CA ILE A 8 -32.82 -4.88 -0.67
C ILE A 8 -32.23 -6.23 -1.01
N ASP A 9 -32.64 -6.82 -2.13
CA ASP A 9 -32.19 -8.16 -2.57
C ASP A 9 -32.39 -9.25 -1.49
N GLY A 10 -33.48 -9.15 -0.72
CA GLY A 10 -33.80 -10.08 0.36
C GLY A 10 -32.98 -9.90 1.65
N LYS A 11 -32.03 -8.97 1.70
CA LYS A 11 -31.19 -8.67 2.87
C LYS A 11 -31.65 -7.39 3.58
N LYS A 12 -31.60 -7.40 4.92
CA LYS A 12 -31.97 -6.24 5.76
C LYS A 12 -30.76 -5.32 5.95
N TYR A 13 -31.00 -4.02 5.83
CA TYR A 13 -30.02 -2.96 6.03
C TYR A 13 -30.59 -1.89 6.95
N ASP A 14 -29.71 -1.19 7.66
CA ASP A 14 -30.07 -0.04 8.49
C ASP A 14 -30.53 1.13 7.61
N ARG A 15 -31.74 1.63 7.84
CA ARG A 15 -32.30 2.73 7.03
C ARG A 15 -31.58 4.05 7.28
N ALA A 16 -31.24 4.37 8.52
CA ALA A 16 -30.64 5.66 8.85
C ALA A 16 -29.26 5.82 8.20
N LEU A 17 -28.46 4.75 8.17
CA LEU A 17 -27.17 4.71 7.47
C LEU A 17 -27.34 4.89 5.95
N LEU A 18 -28.28 4.19 5.33
CA LEU A 18 -28.54 4.31 3.89
C LEU A 18 -29.01 5.72 3.52
N ASP A 19 -29.95 6.27 4.28
CA ASP A 19 -30.50 7.61 4.04
C ASP A 19 -29.41 8.68 4.21
N ALA A 20 -28.55 8.55 5.22
CA ALA A 20 -27.43 9.47 5.44
C ALA A 20 -26.39 9.42 4.30
N ALA A 21 -26.08 8.22 3.78
CA ALA A 21 -25.20 8.07 2.64
C ALA A 21 -25.82 8.65 1.35
N GLN A 22 -27.11 8.42 1.14
CA GLN A 22 -27.84 8.99 0.01
C GLN A 22 -27.85 10.52 0.07
N GLU A 23 -28.17 11.11 1.23
CA GLU A 23 -28.13 12.55 1.46
C GLU A 23 -26.74 13.13 1.17
N ALA A 24 -25.67 12.47 1.65
CA ALA A 24 -24.30 12.90 1.42
C ALA A 24 -23.95 12.95 -0.08
N THR A 25 -24.43 11.97 -0.86
CA THR A 25 -24.17 11.88 -2.30
C THR A 25 -25.07 12.74 -3.18
N GLN A 26 -26.20 13.25 -2.66
CA GLN A 26 -27.13 14.11 -3.40
C GLN A 26 -26.79 15.62 -3.32
N LYS A 27 -25.81 16.01 -2.48
CA LYS A 27 -25.44 17.43 -2.32
C LYS A 27 -24.87 18.04 -3.61
N PRO A 28 -25.09 19.34 -3.92
CA PRO A 28 -24.75 19.98 -5.20
C PRO A 28 -23.26 20.06 -5.58
N ARG A 29 -22.34 19.47 -4.79
CA ARG A 29 -20.90 19.71 -4.91
C ARG A 29 -20.20 18.70 -5.84
N ASP A 30 -20.17 17.41 -5.54
CA ASP A 30 -19.42 16.42 -6.35
C ASP A 30 -19.82 14.95 -6.14
N GLY A 31 -20.88 14.68 -5.38
CA GLY A 31 -21.41 13.34 -5.14
C GLY A 31 -20.51 12.40 -4.32
N ARG A 32 -19.50 12.93 -3.61
CA ARG A 32 -18.55 12.14 -2.80
C ARG A 32 -18.83 12.25 -1.30
N ILE A 33 -18.52 11.20 -0.56
CA ILE A 33 -18.49 11.20 0.90
C ILE A 33 -17.28 12.01 1.38
N SER A 34 -17.56 13.14 2.05
CA SER A 34 -16.56 13.98 2.71
C SER A 34 -16.18 13.47 4.10
N VAL A 35 -15.16 14.05 4.73
CA VAL A 35 -14.76 13.71 6.11
C VAL A 35 -15.91 13.92 7.11
N ALA A 36 -16.70 14.98 6.92
CA ALA A 36 -17.85 15.27 7.76
C ALA A 36 -18.95 14.22 7.59
N ASP A 37 -19.23 13.81 6.35
CA ASP A 37 -20.22 12.77 6.06
C ASP A 37 -19.76 11.41 6.59
N ALA A 38 -18.47 11.06 6.42
CA ALA A 38 -17.87 9.85 6.97
C ALA A 38 -17.96 9.80 8.50
N THR A 39 -17.68 10.91 9.17
CA THR A 39 -17.81 11.01 10.64
C THR A 39 -19.26 10.80 11.08
N LYS A 40 -20.22 11.39 10.36
CA LYS A 40 -21.67 11.20 10.60
C LYS A 40 -22.05 9.73 10.43
N LEU A 41 -21.60 9.08 9.35
CA LEU A 41 -21.86 7.66 9.07
C LEU A 41 -21.25 6.74 10.14
N ALA A 42 -20.02 6.99 10.57
CA ALA A 42 -19.36 6.20 11.61
C ALA A 42 -20.10 6.32 12.95
N ASN A 43 -20.50 7.54 13.33
CA ASN A 43 -21.29 7.75 14.53
C ASN A 43 -22.65 7.03 14.45
N LEU A 44 -23.34 7.06 13.31
CA LEU A 44 -24.61 6.34 13.14
C LEU A 44 -24.43 4.82 13.22
N ALA A 45 -23.34 4.28 12.67
CA ALA A 45 -23.04 2.86 12.74
C ALA A 45 -22.70 2.40 14.17
N LEU A 46 -22.06 3.26 14.96
CA LEU A 46 -21.67 2.97 16.35
C LEU A 46 -22.76 3.28 17.38
N ASP A 47 -23.66 4.22 17.08
CA ASP A 47 -24.77 4.64 17.94
C ASP A 47 -25.96 3.67 17.88
N ALA A 48 -25.80 2.51 17.24
CA ALA A 48 -26.74 1.40 17.32
C ALA A 48 -26.74 0.75 18.72
N LYS A 49 -26.94 1.55 19.78
CA LYS A 49 -27.35 1.09 21.11
C LYS A 49 -28.77 0.53 21.03
N ARG A 50 -28.88 -0.72 20.60
CA ARG A 50 -29.98 -1.62 21.00
C ARG A 50 -29.46 -2.75 21.87
N GLY A 51 -28.84 -2.36 22.98
CA GLY A 51 -29.00 -3.06 24.25
C GLY A 51 -27.98 -4.13 24.66
N GLN A 52 -27.12 -4.67 23.79
CA GLN A 52 -26.17 -5.72 24.22
C GLN A 52 -24.87 -5.72 23.40
N GLY A 53 -23.74 -5.51 24.08
CA GLY A 53 -22.49 -6.22 23.81
C GLY A 53 -21.58 -5.78 22.66
N GLU A 54 -22.08 -5.29 21.52
CA GLU A 54 -21.23 -4.90 20.40
C GLU A 54 -21.81 -3.67 19.70
N ASN A 55 -21.05 -2.56 19.65
CA ASN A 55 -21.50 -1.29 19.06
C ASN A 55 -21.57 -1.35 17.51
N TYR A 56 -21.35 -2.50 16.88
CA TYR A 56 -21.31 -2.66 15.42
C TYR A 56 -21.82 -4.06 15.02
N THR A 57 -23.13 -4.20 14.86
CA THR A 57 -23.76 -5.52 14.61
C THR A 57 -23.59 -5.94 13.15
N ALA A 58 -23.97 -7.18 12.84
CA ALA A 58 -23.95 -7.69 11.47
C ALA A 58 -24.76 -6.81 10.49
N ILE A 59 -25.87 -6.21 10.93
CA ILE A 59 -26.69 -5.35 10.08
C ILE A 59 -25.96 -4.05 9.74
N GLU A 60 -25.31 -3.39 10.72
CA GLU A 60 -24.53 -2.18 10.43
C GLU A 60 -23.29 -2.51 9.59
N ARG A 61 -22.63 -3.66 9.83
CA ARG A 61 -21.53 -4.15 8.98
C ARG A 61 -21.96 -4.30 7.53
N ASP A 62 -23.06 -5.01 7.30
CA ASP A 62 -23.61 -5.24 5.97
C ASP A 62 -24.06 -3.94 5.29
N THR A 63 -24.60 -3.01 6.07
CA THR A 63 -25.03 -1.71 5.57
C THR A 63 -23.85 -0.82 5.20
N VAL A 64 -22.81 -0.79 6.05
CA VAL A 64 -21.55 -0.09 5.76
C VAL A 64 -20.87 -0.68 4.54
N ALA A 65 -20.83 -2.01 4.40
CA ALA A 65 -20.32 -2.68 3.19
C ALA A 65 -21.05 -2.16 1.94
N ARG A 66 -22.38 -2.19 1.96
CA ARG A 66 -23.19 -1.73 0.84
C ARG A 66 -22.96 -0.27 0.49
N ILE A 67 -22.91 0.61 1.49
CA ILE A 67 -22.62 2.04 1.26
C ILE A 67 -21.24 2.19 0.62
N ARG A 68 -20.24 1.53 1.20
CA ARG A 68 -18.85 1.58 0.75
C ARG A 68 -18.65 0.95 -0.62
N GLU A 69 -19.50 0.02 -1.06
CA GLU A 69 -19.51 -0.53 -2.43
C GLU A 69 -20.19 0.35 -3.49
N ASN A 70 -21.11 1.23 -3.08
CA ASN A 70 -21.98 1.96 -4.00
C ASN A 70 -21.74 3.48 -4.01
N THR A 71 -20.79 3.97 -3.22
CA THR A 71 -20.49 5.40 -3.11
C THR A 71 -19.00 5.68 -3.34
N LYS A 72 -18.68 6.92 -3.71
CA LYS A 72 -17.32 7.42 -3.83
C LYS A 72 -16.96 8.21 -2.58
N TRP A 73 -15.77 8.05 -2.05
CA TRP A 73 -15.27 8.66 -0.83
C TRP A 73 -14.02 9.47 -1.12
N THR A 74 -13.74 10.49 -0.33
CA THR A 74 -12.39 11.09 -0.34
C THR A 74 -11.42 10.23 0.47
N ALA A 75 -10.12 10.28 0.16
CA ALA A 75 -9.11 9.54 0.95
C ALA A 75 -9.10 9.94 2.43
N ALA A 76 -9.32 11.24 2.72
CA ALA A 76 -9.43 11.73 4.08
C ALA A 76 -10.70 11.21 4.78
N ALA A 77 -11.82 11.08 4.06
CA ALA A 77 -13.06 10.53 4.59
C ALA A 77 -12.93 9.05 4.95
N ASP A 78 -12.26 8.27 4.09
CA ASP A 78 -12.00 6.87 4.35
C ASP A 78 -11.16 6.66 5.61
N ARG A 79 -10.06 7.43 5.74
CA ARG A 79 -9.21 7.41 6.92
C ARG A 79 -9.99 7.75 8.20
N ALA A 80 -10.73 8.86 8.19
CA ALA A 80 -11.51 9.31 9.34
C ALA A 80 -12.61 8.32 9.77
N PHE A 81 -13.10 7.50 8.82
CA PHE A 81 -14.06 6.43 9.09
C PHE A 81 -13.37 5.23 9.76
N LEU A 82 -12.27 4.74 9.19
CA LEU A 82 -11.53 3.58 9.70
C LEU A 82 -10.89 3.84 11.07
N GLU A 83 -10.52 5.08 11.39
CA GLU A 83 -10.09 5.47 12.74
C GLU A 83 -11.16 5.20 13.81
N ARG A 84 -12.46 5.20 13.43
CA ARG A 84 -13.59 4.94 14.34
C ARG A 84 -14.07 3.50 14.29
N ILE A 85 -14.00 2.87 13.12
CA ILE A 85 -14.43 1.48 12.90
C ILE A 85 -13.31 0.73 12.14
N PRO A 86 -12.25 0.30 12.84
CA PRO A 86 -11.07 -0.28 12.20
C PRO A 86 -11.35 -1.59 11.45
N ASP A 87 -12.38 -2.33 11.86
CA ASP A 87 -12.82 -3.58 11.25
C ASP A 87 -13.88 -3.40 10.15
N ALA A 88 -14.17 -2.16 9.74
CA ALA A 88 -15.11 -1.90 8.65
C ALA A 88 -14.59 -2.45 7.31
N PRO A 89 -15.49 -2.95 6.43
CA PRO A 89 -15.12 -3.38 5.09
C PRO A 89 -14.33 -2.33 4.31
N SER A 90 -13.22 -2.70 3.68
CA SER A 90 -12.37 -1.77 2.92
C SER A 90 -13.06 -1.26 1.64
N LEU A 91 -12.79 -0.01 1.24
CA LEU A 91 -13.21 0.51 -0.07
C LEU A 91 -12.44 -0.18 -1.20
N LYS A 92 -13.07 -0.34 -2.36
CA LYS A 92 -12.31 -0.68 -3.58
C LYS A 92 -11.50 0.56 -4.02
N PRO A 93 -10.31 0.38 -4.61
CA PRO A 93 -9.42 1.50 -4.95
C PRO A 93 -10.07 2.60 -5.82
N TRP A 94 -10.96 2.25 -6.75
CA TRP A 94 -11.64 3.20 -7.64
C TRP A 94 -12.71 4.05 -6.94
N GLN A 95 -13.03 3.75 -5.68
CA GLN A 95 -14.03 4.44 -4.88
C GLN A 95 -13.42 5.59 -4.07
N ILE A 96 -12.09 5.67 -3.97
CA ILE A 96 -11.39 6.77 -3.30
C ILE A 96 -11.06 7.84 -4.34
N VAL A 97 -11.64 9.03 -4.21
CA VAL A 97 -11.51 10.15 -5.15
C VAL A 97 -10.78 11.32 -4.50
N GLY A 98 -9.73 11.82 -5.14
CA GLY A 98 -8.92 12.94 -4.63
C GLY A 98 -7.57 12.50 -4.07
N SER A 99 -7.35 11.20 -3.89
CA SER A 99 -6.07 10.60 -4.27
C SER A 99 -5.97 10.70 -5.78
N GLY A 100 -4.80 11.04 -6.33
CA GLY A 100 -4.61 11.07 -7.78
C GLY A 100 -5.00 9.73 -8.40
N LYS A 101 -5.03 9.64 -9.73
CA LYS A 101 -4.98 8.33 -10.41
C LYS A 101 -3.93 7.47 -9.70
N THR A 102 -4.37 6.49 -8.91
CA THR A 102 -3.60 6.03 -7.75
C THR A 102 -2.26 5.50 -8.21
N LEU A 103 -1.18 5.84 -7.50
CA LEU A 103 0.16 5.32 -7.75
C LEU A 103 0.14 3.80 -7.89
N THR A 104 -0.67 3.10 -7.07
CA THR A 104 -0.95 1.66 -7.21
C THR A 104 -1.44 1.26 -8.61
N ALA A 105 -2.37 2.01 -9.20
CA ALA A 105 -2.86 1.74 -10.56
C ALA A 105 -1.79 2.03 -11.63
N ARG A 106 -0.91 3.02 -11.40
CA ARG A 106 0.22 3.36 -12.29
C ARG A 106 1.35 2.33 -12.19
N LEU A 107 1.56 1.73 -11.02
CA LEU A 107 2.58 0.71 -10.79
C LEU A 107 2.12 -0.70 -11.18
N SER A 108 0.82 -1.00 -11.19
CA SER A 108 0.31 -2.34 -11.52
C SER A 108 0.81 -2.89 -12.87
N PRO A 109 0.85 -2.11 -13.98
CA PRO A 109 1.43 -2.59 -15.23
C PRO A 109 2.93 -2.93 -15.11
N ILE A 110 3.68 -2.18 -14.31
CA ILE A 110 5.11 -2.37 -14.08
C ILE A 110 5.33 -3.69 -13.32
N LEU A 111 4.62 -3.89 -12.20
CA LEU A 111 4.66 -5.13 -11.42
C LEU A 111 4.33 -6.35 -12.30
N LYS A 112 3.32 -6.23 -13.17
CA LYS A 112 2.95 -7.30 -14.12
C LYS A 112 4.05 -7.57 -15.14
N SER A 113 4.70 -6.53 -15.67
CA SER A 113 5.78 -6.69 -16.66
C SER A 113 7.00 -7.42 -16.10
N HIS A 114 7.27 -7.24 -14.80
CA HIS A 114 8.31 -7.96 -14.06
C HIS A 114 7.85 -9.35 -13.57
N GLY A 115 6.58 -9.71 -13.78
CA GLY A 115 6.02 -10.98 -13.31
C GLY A 115 5.81 -11.05 -11.80
N VAL A 116 5.67 -9.91 -11.12
CA VAL A 116 5.48 -9.79 -9.66
C VAL A 116 4.17 -9.06 -9.27
N PRO A 117 3.01 -9.41 -9.85
CA PRO A 117 1.77 -8.67 -9.63
C PRO A 117 1.27 -8.67 -8.17
N ASN A 118 1.76 -9.58 -7.32
CA ASN A 118 1.33 -9.75 -5.94
C ASN A 118 2.24 -9.06 -4.92
N LEU A 119 3.36 -8.47 -5.35
CA LEU A 119 4.27 -7.74 -4.47
C LEU A 119 3.54 -6.61 -3.77
N LEU A 120 3.61 -6.56 -2.43
CA LEU A 120 3.08 -5.44 -1.68
C LEU A 120 3.98 -4.23 -1.91
N VAL A 121 3.39 -3.10 -2.30
CA VAL A 121 4.12 -1.85 -2.54
C VAL A 121 3.61 -0.76 -1.62
N GLN A 122 4.46 -0.31 -0.70
CA GLN A 122 4.19 0.76 0.24
C GLN A 122 4.92 2.04 -0.18
N ILE A 123 4.26 2.81 -1.04
CA ILE A 123 4.76 4.11 -1.50
C ILE A 123 3.68 5.17 -1.28
N LYS A 124 3.98 6.13 -0.39
CA LYS A 124 3.06 7.23 -0.06
C LYS A 124 3.17 8.32 -1.15
N GLU A 125 2.10 8.58 -1.90
CA GLU A 125 2.06 9.63 -2.94
C GLU A 125 2.51 11.01 -2.42
N ALA A 126 2.15 11.35 -1.19
CA ALA A 126 2.56 12.60 -0.55
C ALA A 126 4.08 12.67 -0.32
N GLU A 127 4.72 11.55 0.00
CA GLU A 127 6.18 11.50 0.15
C GLU A 127 6.88 11.59 -1.21
N VAL A 128 6.36 10.90 -2.23
CA VAL A 128 6.84 11.04 -3.62
C VAL A 128 6.78 12.50 -4.06
N ALA A 129 5.63 13.16 -3.87
CA ALA A 129 5.45 14.56 -4.22
C ALA A 129 6.40 15.48 -3.44
N ALA A 130 6.58 15.22 -2.14
CA ALA A 130 7.50 16.00 -1.30
C ALA A 130 8.95 15.85 -1.74
N GLN A 131 9.42 14.62 -1.99
CA GLN A 131 10.77 14.37 -2.48
C GLN A 131 10.99 14.99 -3.86
N GLN A 132 10.03 14.85 -4.78
CA GLN A 132 10.13 15.45 -6.12
C GLN A 132 10.21 16.98 -6.06
N ALA A 133 9.44 17.62 -5.18
CA ALA A 133 9.45 19.07 -5.03
C ALA A 133 10.75 19.61 -4.43
N ILE A 134 11.41 18.84 -3.56
CA ILE A 134 12.63 19.26 -2.87
C ILE A 134 13.87 18.92 -3.71
N TYR A 135 13.96 17.70 -4.21
CA TYR A 135 15.18 17.15 -4.83
C TYR A 135 15.13 17.15 -6.35
N GLY A 136 13.94 17.17 -6.94
CA GLY A 136 13.78 17.11 -8.40
C GLY A 136 14.23 15.77 -8.99
N GLY A 137 14.80 15.82 -10.20
CA GLY A 137 15.25 14.66 -10.97
C GLY A 137 14.40 14.39 -12.21
N SER A 138 15.03 13.80 -13.23
CA SER A 138 14.38 13.38 -14.47
C SER A 138 13.72 12.00 -14.39
N VAL A 139 14.20 11.14 -13.49
CA VAL A 139 13.63 9.81 -13.26
C VAL A 139 12.43 9.94 -12.33
N GLY A 140 11.23 9.67 -12.87
CA GLY A 140 9.98 9.65 -12.09
C GLY A 140 9.81 8.36 -11.28
N ILE A 141 8.87 8.37 -10.33
CA ILE A 141 8.66 7.23 -9.40
C ILE A 141 8.32 5.91 -10.12
N GLU A 142 7.56 5.93 -11.20
CA GLU A 142 7.26 4.72 -11.99
C GLU A 142 8.53 4.09 -12.54
N GLN A 143 9.35 4.91 -13.20
CA GLN A 143 10.61 4.47 -13.79
C GLN A 143 11.59 4.02 -12.71
N ALA A 144 11.55 4.63 -11.52
CA ALA A 144 12.37 4.22 -10.40
C ALA A 144 11.96 2.85 -9.85
N VAL A 145 10.65 2.58 -9.72
CA VAL A 145 10.16 1.25 -9.32
C VAL A 145 10.52 0.20 -10.38
N ASP A 146 10.36 0.54 -11.65
CA ASP A 146 10.74 -0.33 -12.77
C ASP A 146 12.23 -0.73 -12.71
N GLN A 147 13.12 0.25 -12.51
CA GLN A 147 14.56 0.01 -12.39
C GLN A 147 14.93 -0.77 -11.13
N ALA A 148 14.29 -0.48 -9.99
CA ALA A 148 14.54 -1.20 -8.74
C ALA A 148 14.17 -2.69 -8.87
N LEU A 149 13.01 -2.99 -9.46
CA LEU A 149 12.59 -4.37 -9.70
C LEU A 149 13.51 -5.08 -10.69
N ALA A 150 13.93 -4.41 -11.76
CA ALA A 150 14.90 -4.96 -12.70
C ALA A 150 16.22 -5.31 -12.01
N SER A 151 16.72 -4.45 -11.12
CA SER A 151 17.95 -4.70 -10.37
C SER A 151 17.78 -5.90 -9.42
N PHE A 152 16.72 -5.95 -8.61
CA PHE A 152 16.50 -7.11 -7.72
C PHE A 152 16.39 -8.45 -8.46
N LEU A 153 15.84 -8.47 -9.68
CA LEU A 153 15.61 -9.68 -10.46
C LEU A 153 16.81 -10.11 -11.30
N HIS A 154 17.65 -9.18 -11.76
CA HIS A 154 18.65 -9.44 -12.80
C HIS A 154 20.08 -9.03 -12.41
N ASP A 155 20.25 -8.24 -11.35
CA ASP A 155 21.55 -7.75 -10.87
C ASP A 155 22.02 -8.55 -9.64
N GLY A 156 22.97 -9.44 -9.91
CA GLY A 156 23.66 -10.29 -8.95
C GLY A 156 25.08 -9.82 -8.61
N ASP A 157 25.45 -8.57 -8.92
CA ASP A 157 26.86 -8.13 -8.82
C ASP A 157 27.38 -8.10 -7.38
N ARG A 158 26.49 -7.88 -6.39
CA ARG A 158 26.83 -7.95 -4.97
C ARG A 158 26.42 -9.29 -4.37
N SER A 159 27.26 -9.82 -3.48
CA SER A 159 27.06 -11.11 -2.82
C SER A 159 25.78 -11.17 -1.97
N ASP A 160 25.32 -10.03 -1.49
CA ASP A 160 24.16 -9.83 -0.64
C ASP A 160 22.91 -9.40 -1.43
N SER A 161 22.96 -9.37 -2.76
CA SER A 161 21.78 -9.11 -3.59
C SER A 161 20.81 -10.30 -3.56
N PRO A 162 19.48 -10.10 -3.69
CA PRO A 162 18.53 -11.21 -3.69
C PRO A 162 18.84 -12.28 -4.74
N LEU A 163 19.28 -11.86 -5.94
CA LEU A 163 19.62 -12.77 -7.02
C LEU A 163 20.87 -13.60 -6.71
N MET A 164 21.91 -12.96 -6.16
CA MET A 164 23.13 -13.68 -5.80
C MET A 164 22.87 -14.63 -4.62
N MET A 165 22.15 -14.20 -3.60
CA MET A 165 21.73 -15.08 -2.50
C MET A 165 20.94 -16.30 -3.00
N ALA A 166 19.97 -16.09 -3.90
CA ALA A 166 19.23 -17.20 -4.50
C ALA A 166 20.15 -18.13 -5.30
N THR A 167 21.12 -17.57 -6.03
CA THR A 167 22.12 -18.33 -6.79
C THR A 167 22.97 -19.21 -5.89
N GLU A 168 23.49 -18.67 -4.78
CA GLU A 168 24.31 -19.40 -3.83
C GLU A 168 23.53 -20.52 -3.14
N ILE A 169 22.29 -20.23 -2.70
CA ILE A 169 21.41 -21.24 -2.08
C ILE A 169 21.13 -22.36 -3.07
N ILE A 170 20.77 -22.05 -4.32
CA ILE A 170 20.51 -23.08 -5.34
C ILE A 170 21.77 -23.89 -5.65
N ALA A 171 22.95 -23.27 -5.68
CA ALA A 171 24.20 -23.99 -5.92
C ALA A 171 24.53 -24.97 -4.79
N GLY A 172 24.19 -24.62 -3.53
CA GLY A 172 24.39 -25.47 -2.36
C GLY A 172 23.32 -26.54 -2.17
N ASP A 173 22.04 -26.15 -2.22
CA ASP A 173 20.89 -26.96 -1.83
C ASP A 173 20.16 -27.58 -3.04
N GLY A 174 20.58 -27.23 -4.25
CA GLY A 174 20.00 -27.69 -5.52
C GLY A 174 18.71 -26.96 -5.94
N SER A 175 18.00 -26.31 -5.00
CA SER A 175 16.83 -25.48 -5.29
C SER A 175 16.54 -24.49 -4.17
N LEU A 176 15.87 -23.39 -4.50
CA LEU A 176 15.26 -22.47 -3.54
C LEU A 176 13.76 -22.49 -3.73
N ASN A 177 13.01 -22.92 -2.71
CA ASN A 177 11.55 -23.08 -2.79
C ASN A 177 11.08 -23.97 -3.96
N GLY A 178 11.88 -24.95 -4.35
CA GLY A 178 11.60 -25.83 -5.49
C GLY A 178 11.97 -25.28 -6.87
N PHE A 179 12.52 -24.06 -6.94
CA PHE A 179 13.05 -23.48 -8.17
C PHE A 179 14.55 -23.74 -8.29
N THR A 180 15.00 -24.13 -9.49
CA THR A 180 16.43 -24.31 -9.83
C THR A 180 16.99 -23.12 -10.63
N ASN A 181 16.14 -22.22 -11.08
CA ASN A 181 16.53 -20.95 -11.69
C ASN A 181 16.47 -19.83 -10.62
N PRO A 182 17.58 -19.11 -10.36
CA PRO A 182 17.61 -18.05 -9.35
C PRO A 182 16.62 -16.90 -9.61
N GLU A 183 16.47 -16.44 -10.85
CA GLU A 183 15.53 -15.35 -11.17
C GLU A 183 14.07 -15.77 -10.93
N GLU A 184 13.72 -17.02 -11.28
CA GLU A 184 12.39 -17.56 -11.00
C GLU A 184 12.14 -17.69 -9.49
N ALA A 185 13.15 -18.10 -8.73
CA ALA A 185 13.07 -18.19 -7.27
C ALA A 185 12.84 -16.80 -6.64
N VAL A 186 13.60 -15.78 -7.04
CA VAL A 186 13.42 -14.39 -6.56
C VAL A 186 12.04 -13.86 -6.97
N LYS A 187 11.58 -14.16 -8.18
CA LYS A 187 10.25 -13.77 -8.66
C LYS A 187 9.13 -14.43 -7.86
N ASP A 188 9.26 -15.70 -7.49
CA ASP A 188 8.32 -16.37 -6.58
C ASP A 188 8.27 -15.67 -5.23
N LEU A 189 9.44 -15.40 -4.64
CA LEU A 189 9.57 -14.72 -3.36
C LEU A 189 8.91 -13.35 -3.36
N LEU A 190 9.14 -12.54 -4.40
CA LEU A 190 8.50 -11.23 -4.56
C LEU A 190 6.97 -11.31 -4.67
N ASN A 191 6.41 -12.44 -5.13
CA ASN A 191 4.97 -12.65 -5.21
C ASN A 191 4.32 -13.16 -3.91
N ARG A 192 5.09 -13.44 -2.87
CA ARG A 192 4.56 -13.90 -1.58
C ARG A 192 3.94 -12.76 -0.79
N SER A 193 2.93 -13.07 0.01
CA SER A 193 2.15 -12.06 0.76
C SER A 193 2.93 -11.31 1.84
N ALA A 194 4.10 -11.81 2.24
CA ALA A 194 4.98 -11.13 3.21
C ALA A 194 6.06 -10.27 2.55
N SER A 195 6.25 -10.35 1.23
CA SER A 195 7.24 -9.53 0.54
C SER A 195 6.72 -8.11 0.35
N LEU A 196 7.52 -7.13 0.74
CA LEU A 196 7.16 -5.72 0.80
C LEU A 196 8.25 -4.84 0.19
N LEU A 197 7.89 -4.08 -0.84
CA LEU A 197 8.70 -3.00 -1.39
C LEU A 197 8.23 -1.66 -0.81
N GLN A 198 9.10 -0.94 -0.11
CA GLN A 198 8.80 0.33 0.52
C GLN A 198 9.72 1.44 0.01
N LEU A 199 9.17 2.63 -0.25
CA LEU A 199 9.98 3.84 -0.51
C LEU A 199 10.55 4.36 0.82
N VAL A 200 11.85 4.58 0.88
CA VAL A 200 12.52 5.26 2.00
C VAL A 200 12.15 6.74 1.97
N GLY A 201 11.53 7.22 3.03
CA GLY A 201 11.09 8.59 3.21
C GLY A 201 12.09 9.46 3.97
N ARG A 202 11.87 10.77 3.99
CA ARG A 202 12.71 11.72 4.75
C ARG A 202 12.80 11.41 6.24
N GLN A 203 11.74 10.84 6.83
CA GLN A 203 11.73 10.46 8.25
C GLN A 203 12.53 9.18 8.52
N ASP A 204 12.66 8.32 7.51
CA ASP A 204 13.40 7.05 7.61
C ASP A 204 14.92 7.29 7.60
N MET A 205 15.38 8.42 7.01
CA MET A 205 16.80 8.81 6.97
C MET A 205 17.38 9.26 8.31
N ILE A 206 16.55 9.56 9.30
CA ILE A 206 17.01 9.89 10.65
C ILE A 206 17.40 8.57 11.31
N ARG A 207 18.61 8.40 11.86
CA ARG A 207 19.11 7.15 12.49
C ARG A 207 18.88 7.05 14.01
N GLU A 208 18.01 7.91 14.58
CA GLU A 208 17.74 7.90 16.02
C GLU A 208 16.97 6.64 16.46
N PRO A 209 17.06 6.19 17.72
CA PRO A 209 16.20 5.12 18.23
C PRO A 209 14.74 5.58 18.16
N SER A 210 13.90 4.89 17.40
CA SER A 210 12.45 5.14 17.45
C SER A 210 11.71 3.84 17.66
N GLU A 211 10.73 3.84 18.57
CA GLU A 211 9.83 2.73 18.86
C GLU A 211 8.79 2.48 17.74
N ARG A 212 9.04 2.96 16.51
CA ARG A 212 8.08 2.87 15.41
C ARG A 212 8.19 1.52 14.70
N PRO A 213 7.12 0.72 14.68
CA PRO A 213 7.14 -0.60 14.04
C PRO A 213 7.14 -0.54 12.50
N ASP A 214 6.89 0.63 11.89
CA ASP A 214 6.77 0.82 10.43
C ASP A 214 7.97 1.53 9.77
N ARG A 215 9.04 1.78 10.53
CA ARG A 215 10.22 2.50 10.05
C ARG A 215 11.14 1.61 9.24
N VAL A 216 11.63 2.15 8.14
CA VAL A 216 12.63 1.52 7.28
C VAL A 216 14.00 2.06 7.66
N PHE A 217 15.00 1.17 7.77
CA PHE A 217 16.38 1.61 7.97
C PHE A 217 16.91 2.27 6.70
N PRO A 218 17.63 3.40 6.82
CA PRO A 218 18.28 4.00 5.66
C PRO A 218 19.36 3.05 5.11
N PRO A 219 19.69 3.14 3.82
CA PRO A 219 20.78 2.38 3.24
C PRO A 219 22.14 2.73 3.90
N GLU A 220 23.10 1.82 3.76
CA GLU A 220 24.31 1.79 4.58
C GLU A 220 25.55 2.42 3.91
N ASP A 221 25.61 2.48 2.59
CA ASP A 221 26.75 3.02 1.83
C ASP A 221 26.72 4.57 1.70
N GLY A 222 25.87 5.23 2.49
CA GLY A 222 25.79 6.70 2.57
C GLY A 222 24.89 7.35 1.51
N GLU A 223 24.06 6.57 0.83
CA GLU A 223 23.15 7.07 -0.19
C GLU A 223 22.12 8.04 0.38
N GLN A 224 21.90 9.14 -0.34
CA GLN A 224 21.04 10.23 0.09
C GLN A 224 19.81 10.36 -0.80
N LEU A 225 18.72 10.90 -0.23
CA LEU A 225 17.47 11.15 -0.93
C LEU A 225 17.56 12.27 -1.98
N ASP A 226 18.56 13.14 -1.90
CA ASP A 226 18.73 14.23 -2.87
C ASP A 226 19.28 13.75 -4.22
N ALA A 227 20.08 12.69 -4.21
CA ALA A 227 20.64 12.07 -5.41
C ALA A 227 19.84 10.86 -5.89
N ASN A 228 19.10 10.18 -5.01
CA ASN A 228 18.52 8.87 -5.31
C ASN A 228 17.04 8.73 -4.92
N TRP A 229 16.32 7.89 -5.65
CA TRP A 229 15.18 7.16 -5.11
C TRP A 229 15.70 5.92 -4.41
N LEU A 230 15.24 5.72 -3.18
CA LEU A 230 15.74 4.66 -2.29
C LEU A 230 14.57 3.73 -1.95
N PHE A 231 14.71 2.45 -2.27
CA PHE A 231 13.71 1.45 -1.95
C PHE A 231 14.29 0.43 -1.00
N ALA A 232 13.50 0.02 -0.02
CA ALA A 232 13.80 -1.13 0.81
C ALA A 232 12.86 -2.29 0.45
N LEU A 233 13.41 -3.49 0.43
CA LEU A 233 12.72 -4.72 0.12
C LEU A 233 12.90 -5.70 1.28
N HIS A 234 11.76 -6.10 1.84
CA HIS A 234 11.68 -7.23 2.76
C HIS A 234 11.21 -8.47 1.99
N LEU A 235 11.87 -9.61 2.21
CA LEU A 235 11.56 -10.89 1.59
C LEU A 235 11.20 -11.92 2.67
N ASP A 236 10.17 -12.71 2.41
CA ASP A 236 9.58 -13.69 3.35
C ASP A 236 10.53 -14.80 3.86
N PHE A 237 11.75 -14.92 3.32
CA PHE A 237 12.67 -16.01 3.64
C PHE A 237 13.98 -15.55 4.29
N SER A 238 14.16 -14.25 4.50
CA SER A 238 15.37 -13.69 5.05
C SER A 238 15.08 -12.51 5.99
N ASP A 239 15.84 -12.44 7.08
CA ASP A 239 15.92 -11.27 7.96
C ASP A 239 16.75 -10.13 7.33
N VAL A 240 17.47 -10.41 6.25
CA VAL A 240 18.23 -9.42 5.48
C VAL A 240 17.28 -8.40 4.85
N LEU A 241 17.53 -7.13 5.16
CA LEU A 241 16.89 -6.02 4.48
C LEU A 241 17.68 -5.72 3.20
N HIS A 242 16.99 -5.63 2.07
CA HIS A 242 17.63 -5.30 0.80
C HIS A 242 17.28 -3.88 0.40
N TRP A 243 18.20 -3.17 -0.25
CA TRP A 243 17.94 -1.88 -0.85
C TRP A 243 18.20 -1.89 -2.35
N ALA A 244 17.41 -1.09 -3.07
CA ALA A 244 17.71 -0.68 -4.44
C ALA A 244 17.90 0.83 -4.49
N ILE A 245 18.98 1.25 -5.15
CA ILE A 245 19.42 2.63 -5.26
C ILE A 245 19.27 3.07 -6.71
N VAL A 246 18.33 3.98 -6.95
CA VAL A 246 18.04 4.49 -8.29
C VAL A 246 18.44 5.95 -8.39
N ASP A 247 19.36 6.29 -9.29
CA ASP A 247 19.79 7.67 -9.52
C ASP A 247 18.62 8.53 -10.04
N ARG A 248 18.35 9.67 -9.39
CA ARG A 248 17.23 10.56 -9.76
C ARG A 248 17.38 11.18 -11.14
N ASN A 249 18.58 11.23 -11.69
CA ASN A 249 18.85 11.81 -13.00
C ASN A 249 19.15 10.74 -14.07
N GLY A 250 19.17 9.46 -13.70
CA GLY A 250 19.51 8.35 -14.59
C GLY A 250 20.96 8.39 -15.09
N LEU A 251 21.85 9.08 -14.37
CA LEU A 251 23.26 9.23 -14.77
C LEU A 251 24.13 8.05 -14.31
N ARG A 252 23.69 7.35 -13.27
CA ARG A 252 24.36 6.18 -12.72
C ARG A 252 23.43 4.96 -12.84
N PRO A 253 23.97 3.76 -13.11
CA PRO A 253 23.15 2.55 -13.13
C PRO A 253 22.52 2.32 -11.76
N THR A 254 21.30 1.77 -11.77
CA THR A 254 20.67 1.27 -10.56
C THR A 254 21.41 0.03 -10.08
N TYR A 255 21.60 -0.08 -8.77
CA TYR A 255 22.21 -1.24 -8.12
C TYR A 255 21.43 -1.61 -6.85
N ASN A 256 21.67 -2.81 -6.35
CA ASN A 256 21.04 -3.32 -5.15
C ASN A 256 22.02 -4.11 -4.27
N TYR A 257 21.68 -4.25 -2.99
CA TYR A 257 22.45 -5.02 -2.00
C TYR A 257 21.60 -5.31 -0.76
N GLY A 258 22.03 -6.28 0.02
CA GLY A 258 21.42 -6.67 1.30
C GLY A 258 22.27 -6.24 2.49
N PHE A 259 21.66 -6.14 3.67
CA PHE A 259 22.36 -5.93 4.92
C PHE A 259 21.62 -6.54 6.10
N ASN A 260 22.39 -6.98 7.09
CA ASN A 260 21.95 -7.64 8.30
C ASN A 260 22.32 -6.81 9.53
#